data_AF-A0A2H9LT10-F1
#
_entry.id   AF-A0A2H9LT10-F1
#
_cell.length_a   1.000
_cell.length_b   1.000
_cell.length_c   1.000
_cell.angle_alpha   90.00
_cell.angle_beta   90.00
_cell.angle_gamma   90.00
#
_symmetry.space_group_name_H-M   'P 1'
#
loop_
_entity.id
_entity.type
_entity.pdbx_description
1 polymer ?
#
loop_
_entity_poly.entity_id
_entity_poly.type
_entity_poly.pdbx_seq_one_letter_code
_entity_poly.pdbx_strand_id
1 'polypeptide(L)'
;LKIQDELKAKGFCEYSHDLIRETIRKNKHRFHNNKANYIVSARVHINIKDKIKKITKQKGEHEAREWLVKNVKGLGYKEASHFLRNVGYKSLAILDRHILSLMEESGFIKEKPKTLNKKNYFEIEEIFKKIAEILKMSCAELDLYMWYMKTGEVLK
;
A
#
# COMPACT_ATOMS: atom_id res chain seq x y z
N LEU A 1 -9.71 -11.84 0.26
CA LEU A 1 -11.00 -11.95 0.98
C LEU A 1 -11.01 -13.18 1.89
N LYS A 2 -10.87 -14.41 1.38
CA LYS A 2 -10.88 -15.65 2.19
C LYS A 2 -10.11 -15.63 3.54
N ILE A 3 -8.84 -15.20 3.56
CA ILE A 3 -8.06 -15.07 4.81
C ILE A 3 -8.68 -14.05 5.77
N GLN A 4 -9.14 -12.91 5.25
CA GLN A 4 -9.77 -11.88 6.06
C GLN A 4 -11.10 -12.37 6.63
N ASP A 5 -11.86 -13.14 5.86
CA ASP A 5 -13.14 -13.71 6.28
C ASP A 5 -12.95 -14.80 7.36
N GLU A 6 -11.89 -15.59 7.24
CA GLU A 6 -11.52 -16.66 8.19
C GLU A 6 -10.97 -16.08 9.51
N LEU A 7 -9.99 -15.17 9.45
CA LEU A 7 -9.37 -14.61 10.65
C LEU A 7 -10.26 -13.55 11.32
N LYS A 8 -10.98 -12.73 10.51
CA LYS A 8 -11.68 -11.52 10.96
C LYS A 8 -10.74 -10.58 11.73
N ALA A 9 -11.28 -9.48 12.26
CA ALA A 9 -10.49 -8.54 13.08
C ALA A 9 -9.86 -9.25 14.29
N LYS A 10 -10.64 -10.08 15.00
CA LYS A 10 -10.18 -10.82 16.19
C LYS A 10 -8.96 -11.69 15.90
N GLY A 11 -8.96 -12.45 14.80
CA GLY A 11 -7.85 -13.31 14.45
C GLY A 11 -6.57 -12.54 14.12
N PHE A 12 -6.67 -11.43 13.38
CA PHE A 12 -5.51 -10.58 13.15
C PHE A 12 -4.93 -9.98 14.44
N CYS A 13 -5.77 -9.66 15.42
CA CYS A 13 -5.35 -9.05 16.69
C CYS A 13 -4.85 -10.05 17.75
N GLU A 14 -5.44 -11.24 17.84
CA GLU A 14 -5.28 -12.10 19.02
C GLU A 14 -4.67 -13.48 18.70
N TYR A 15 -4.88 -14.03 17.51
CA TYR A 15 -4.47 -15.41 17.23
C TYR A 15 -2.96 -15.60 17.30
N SER A 16 -2.51 -16.80 17.64
CA SER A 16 -1.09 -17.11 17.67
C SER A 16 -0.46 -16.99 16.28
N HIS A 17 0.86 -16.80 16.27
CA HIS A 17 1.65 -16.79 15.03
C HIS A 17 1.35 -18.02 14.16
N ASP A 18 1.33 -19.21 14.77
CA ASP A 18 1.13 -20.46 14.05
C ASP A 18 -0.27 -20.58 13.46
N LEU A 19 -1.31 -20.13 14.17
CA LEU A 19 -2.67 -20.15 13.63
C LEU A 19 -2.79 -19.22 12.41
N ILE A 20 -2.23 -18.01 12.48
CA ILE A 20 -2.19 -17.10 11.32
C ILE A 20 -1.41 -17.71 10.16
N ARG A 21 -0.22 -18.27 10.43
CA ARG A 21 0.63 -18.92 9.44
C ARG A 21 -0.11 -20.05 8.74
N GLU A 22 -0.76 -20.94 9.48
CA GLU A 22 -1.53 -22.05 8.93
C GLU A 22 -2.73 -21.58 8.11
N THR A 23 -3.46 -20.57 8.56
CA THR A 23 -4.56 -19.98 7.77
C THR A 23 -4.05 -19.38 6.45
N ILE A 24 -2.91 -18.66 6.45
CA ILE A 24 -2.31 -18.14 5.21
C ILE A 24 -1.87 -19.29 4.28
N ARG A 25 -1.26 -20.33 4.83
CA ARG A 25 -0.79 -21.52 4.09
C ARG A 25 -1.95 -22.29 3.46
N LYS A 26 -3.02 -22.56 4.22
CA LYS A 26 -4.25 -23.24 3.76
C LYS A 26 -4.91 -22.49 2.61
N ASN A 27 -4.89 -21.15 2.66
CA ASN A 27 -5.37 -20.29 1.59
C ASN A 27 -4.38 -20.14 0.41
N LYS A 28 -3.36 -21.01 0.31
CA LYS A 28 -2.38 -21.10 -0.79
C LYS A 28 -1.57 -19.82 -1.05
N HIS A 29 -1.44 -18.94 -0.05
CA HIS A 29 -0.59 -17.76 -0.17
C HIS A 29 0.87 -18.09 0.17
N ARG A 30 1.78 -17.77 -0.76
CA ARG A 30 3.24 -17.84 -0.55
C ARG A 30 3.69 -16.91 0.59
N PHE A 31 4.86 -17.21 1.14
CA PHE A 31 5.52 -16.45 2.22
C PHE A 31 4.70 -16.40 3.53
N HIS A 32 4.00 -17.49 3.85
CA HIS A 32 3.15 -17.57 5.05
C HIS A 32 3.90 -17.25 6.34
N ASN A 33 5.15 -17.70 6.48
CA ASN A 33 5.98 -17.44 7.66
C ASN A 33 6.23 -15.93 7.85
N ASN A 34 6.74 -15.26 6.82
CA ASN A 34 7.05 -13.83 6.88
C ASN A 34 5.80 -12.99 7.10
N LYS A 35 4.70 -13.33 6.43
CA LYS A 35 3.42 -12.62 6.58
C LYS A 35 2.85 -12.75 7.99
N ALA A 36 2.88 -13.96 8.58
CA ALA A 36 2.46 -14.17 9.95
C ALA A 36 3.34 -13.36 10.93
N ASN A 37 4.66 -13.36 10.74
CA ASN A 37 5.58 -12.54 11.52
C ASN A 37 5.27 -11.05 11.43
N TYR A 38 5.00 -10.52 10.24
CA TYR A 38 4.64 -9.11 10.06
C TYR A 38 3.31 -8.76 10.73
N ILE A 39 2.28 -9.61 10.57
CA ILE A 39 0.96 -9.40 11.21
C ILE A 39 1.11 -9.35 12.72
N VAL A 40 1.78 -10.34 13.33
CA VAL A 40 1.96 -10.38 14.79
C VAL A 40 2.79 -9.19 15.28
N SER A 41 3.88 -8.86 14.57
CA SER A 41 4.73 -7.71 14.93
C SER A 41 4.00 -6.38 14.84
N ALA A 42 3.03 -6.24 13.92
CA ALA A 42 2.28 -5.00 13.73
C ALA A 42 1.30 -4.70 14.89
N ARG A 43 0.96 -5.68 15.74
CA ARG A 43 0.00 -5.53 16.85
C ARG A 43 0.44 -4.51 17.90
N VAL A 44 1.75 -4.26 18.02
CA VAL A 44 2.29 -3.20 18.90
C VAL A 44 1.75 -1.81 18.53
N HIS A 45 1.26 -1.64 17.30
CA HIS A 45 0.67 -0.41 16.79
C HIS A 45 -0.87 -0.45 16.82
N ILE A 46 -1.48 -0.98 17.89
CA ILE A 46 -2.95 -1.07 17.99
C ILE A 46 -3.65 0.30 17.86
N ASN A 47 -2.97 1.38 18.25
CA ASN A 47 -3.43 2.77 18.15
C ASN A 47 -3.03 3.47 16.84
N ILE A 48 -2.69 2.71 15.79
CA ILE A 48 -2.24 3.25 14.50
C ILE A 48 -3.21 4.25 13.90
N LYS A 49 -4.52 4.06 14.06
CA LYS A 49 -5.56 4.97 13.55
C LYS A 49 -5.38 6.39 14.09
N ASP A 50 -5.29 6.55 15.40
CA ASP A 50 -5.16 7.85 16.04
C ASP A 50 -3.80 8.48 15.73
N LYS A 51 -2.76 7.65 15.66
CA LYS A 51 -1.41 8.09 15.32
C LYS A 51 -1.32 8.65 13.91
N ILE A 52 -1.86 7.93 12.92
CA ILE A 52 -1.91 8.37 11.53
C ILE A 52 -2.77 9.62 11.40
N LYS A 53 -3.96 9.65 12.01
CA LYS A 53 -4.82 10.84 11.99
C LYS A 53 -4.10 12.07 12.55
N LYS A 54 -3.37 11.91 13.66
CA LYS A 54 -2.57 12.98 14.26
C LYS A 54 -1.44 13.45 13.35
N ILE A 55 -0.64 12.52 12.81
CA ILE A 55 0.49 12.85 11.94
C ILE A 55 -0.02 13.55 10.67
N THR A 56 -1.05 13.01 10.01
CA THR A 56 -1.59 13.62 8.80
C THR A 56 -2.14 15.01 9.07
N LYS A 57 -2.85 15.24 10.18
CA LYS A 57 -3.35 16.58 10.53
C LYS A 57 -2.23 17.59 10.79
N GLN A 58 -1.12 17.15 11.39
CA GLN A 58 -0.02 18.04 11.79
C GLN A 58 1.02 18.26 10.69
N LYS A 59 1.27 17.24 9.86
CA LYS A 59 2.41 17.20 8.94
C LYS A 59 2.08 16.68 7.53
N GLY A 60 0.84 16.27 7.29
CA GLY A 60 0.38 15.76 5.99
C GLY A 60 0.60 14.25 5.77
N GLU A 61 0.02 13.77 4.66
CA GLU A 61 0.00 12.33 4.32
C GLU A 61 1.40 11.77 4.04
N HIS A 62 2.30 12.58 3.49
CA HIS A 62 3.69 12.18 3.21
C HIS A 62 4.41 11.73 4.49
N GLU A 63 4.30 12.51 5.57
CA GLU A 63 4.91 12.18 6.86
C GLU A 63 4.24 10.98 7.53
N ALA A 64 2.93 10.80 7.32
CA ALA A 64 2.25 9.59 7.78
C ALA A 64 2.80 8.33 7.07
N ARG A 65 3.08 8.43 5.76
CA ARG A 65 3.73 7.34 5.01
C ARG A 65 5.13 7.05 5.50
N GLU A 66 5.97 8.07 5.68
CA GLU A 66 7.32 7.91 6.23
C GLU A 66 7.29 7.22 7.60
N TRP A 67 6.34 7.60 8.46
CA TRP A 67 6.15 6.95 9.75
C TRP A 67 5.79 5.46 9.60
N LEU A 68 4.86 5.11 8.70
CA LEU A 68 4.48 3.71 8.45
C LEU A 68 5.68 2.88 7.98
N VAL A 69 6.40 3.36 6.96
CA VAL A 69 7.55 2.67 6.37
C VAL A 69 8.64 2.42 7.43
N LYS A 70 8.88 3.42 8.30
CA LYS A 70 9.91 3.32 9.34
C LYS A 70 9.52 2.39 10.50
N ASN A 71 8.24 2.35 10.88
CA ASN A 71 7.81 1.77 12.16
C ASN A 71 7.06 0.43 12.02
N VAL A 72 6.50 0.13 10.85
CA VAL A 72 5.71 -1.09 10.63
C VAL A 72 6.47 -2.04 9.72
N LYS A 73 7.00 -3.13 10.30
CA LYS A 73 7.74 -4.15 9.56
C LYS A 73 6.90 -4.73 8.44
N GLY A 74 7.49 -4.83 7.24
CA GLY A 74 6.84 -5.37 6.05
C GLY A 74 6.06 -4.34 5.22
N LEU A 75 5.97 -3.07 5.64
CA LEU A 75 5.44 -1.99 4.80
C LEU A 75 6.58 -1.24 4.09
N GLY A 76 6.61 -1.32 2.76
CA GLY A 76 7.36 -0.40 1.92
C GLY A 76 6.53 0.83 1.53
N TYR A 77 7.10 1.68 0.67
CA TYR A 77 6.42 2.89 0.19
C TYR A 77 5.08 2.60 -0.48
N LYS A 78 5.03 1.59 -1.35
CA LYS A 78 3.80 1.17 -2.02
C LYS A 78 2.76 0.67 -1.02
N GLU A 79 3.14 -0.24 -0.12
CA GLU A 79 2.21 -0.80 0.88
C GLU A 79 1.71 0.28 1.85
N ALA A 80 2.56 1.24 2.24
CA ALA A 80 2.18 2.34 3.11
C ALA A 80 1.27 3.36 2.41
N SER A 81 1.57 3.74 1.16
CA SER A 81 0.67 4.55 0.33
C SER A 81 -0.69 3.87 0.17
N HIS A 82 -0.68 2.56 -0.13
CA HIS A 82 -1.89 1.77 -0.32
C HIS A 82 -2.72 1.69 0.96
N PHE A 83 -2.08 1.47 2.11
CA PHE A 83 -2.76 1.51 3.41
C PHE A 83 -3.46 2.86 3.65
N LEU A 84 -2.75 3.97 3.41
CA LEU A 84 -3.29 5.31 3.59
C LEU A 84 -4.48 5.56 2.66
N ARG A 85 -4.38 5.14 1.39
CA ARG A 85 -5.49 5.23 0.43
C ARG A 85 -6.73 4.52 0.92
N ASN A 86 -6.56 3.29 1.40
CA ASN A 86 -7.67 2.45 1.83
C ASN A 86 -8.38 2.93 3.10
N VAL A 87 -7.75 3.84 3.85
CA VAL A 87 -8.37 4.51 5.00
C VAL A 87 -8.80 5.96 4.71
N GLY A 88 -8.77 6.39 3.45
CA GLY A 88 -9.41 7.62 2.97
C GLY A 88 -8.47 8.78 2.61
N TYR A 89 -7.16 8.60 2.67
CA TYR A 89 -6.18 9.60 2.24
C TYR A 89 -5.96 9.52 0.73
N LYS A 90 -5.79 10.64 0.03
CA LYS A 90 -5.93 10.65 -1.45
C LYS A 90 -4.74 11.22 -2.23
N SER A 91 -3.71 11.67 -1.53
CA SER A 91 -2.65 12.52 -2.11
C SER A 91 -1.40 11.75 -2.52
N LEU A 92 -1.32 10.45 -2.20
CA LEU A 92 -0.14 9.61 -2.42
C LEU A 92 -0.36 8.63 -3.57
N ALA A 93 0.67 8.43 -4.40
CA ALA A 93 0.63 7.45 -5.47
C ALA A 93 0.92 6.04 -4.93
N ILE A 94 0.29 5.03 -5.55
CA ILE A 94 0.53 3.61 -5.27
C ILE A 94 1.28 3.03 -6.48
N LEU A 95 2.61 3.09 -6.44
CA LEU A 95 3.44 2.66 -7.57
C LEU A 95 3.67 1.14 -7.53
N ASP A 96 2.68 0.39 -8.02
CA ASP A 96 2.77 -1.06 -8.17
C ASP A 96 3.28 -1.49 -9.56
N ARG A 97 3.36 -2.81 -9.81
CA ARG A 97 3.89 -3.31 -11.08
C ARG A 97 3.03 -2.93 -12.29
N HIS A 98 1.72 -2.77 -12.12
CA HIS A 98 0.74 -2.48 -13.17
C HIS A 98 0.74 -1.00 -13.49
N ILE A 99 0.72 -0.14 -12.47
CA ILE A 99 0.87 1.31 -12.63
C ILE A 99 2.18 1.66 -13.33
N LEU A 100 3.30 1.08 -12.87
CA LEU A 100 4.60 1.32 -13.51
C LEU A 100 4.64 0.84 -14.97
N SER A 101 4.03 -0.30 -15.27
CA SER A 101 3.92 -0.83 -16.64
C SER A 101 3.12 0.12 -17.53
N LEU A 102 1.99 0.63 -17.02
CA LEU A 102 1.16 1.56 -17.79
C LEU A 102 1.84 2.92 -17.97
N MET A 103 2.57 3.43 -16.97
CA MET A 103 3.34 4.66 -17.09
C MET A 103 4.47 4.53 -18.13
N GLU A 104 5.12 3.38 -18.20
CA GLU A 104 6.14 3.07 -19.21
C GLU A 104 5.53 2.96 -20.61
N GLU A 105 4.46 2.17 -20.76
CA GLU A 105 3.73 2.00 -22.03
C GLU A 105 3.16 3.33 -22.57
N SER A 106 2.76 4.23 -21.69
CA SER A 106 2.24 5.56 -22.04
C SER A 106 3.35 6.60 -22.27
N GLY A 107 4.62 6.23 -22.10
CA GLY A 107 5.77 7.12 -22.30
C GLY A 107 5.99 8.16 -21.19
N PHE A 108 5.30 8.05 -20.05
CA PHE A 108 5.49 8.95 -18.90
C PHE A 108 6.81 8.69 -18.15
N ILE A 109 7.28 7.44 -18.20
CA ILE A 109 8.62 7.07 -17.75
C ILE A 109 9.33 6.31 -18.87
N LYS A 110 10.65 6.51 -18.99
CA LYS A 110 11.44 5.89 -20.07
C LYS A 110 11.62 4.39 -19.89
N GLU A 111 11.90 3.97 -18.66
CA GLU A 111 12.13 2.58 -18.28
C GLU A 111 11.64 2.39 -16.85
N LYS A 112 11.02 1.24 -16.59
CA LYS A 112 10.68 0.83 -15.23
C LYS A 112 11.95 0.52 -14.43
N PRO A 113 12.13 1.11 -13.23
CA PRO A 113 13.29 0.82 -12.41
C PRO A 113 13.29 -0.65 -11.96
N LYS A 114 14.46 -1.32 -12.06
CA LYS A 114 14.66 -2.69 -11.57
C LYS A 114 14.33 -2.83 -10.08
N THR A 115 14.64 -1.79 -9.30
CA THR A 115 14.33 -1.69 -7.87
C THR A 115 13.73 -0.33 -7.57
N LEU A 116 12.58 -0.30 -6.88
CA LEU A 116 12.02 0.94 -6.32
C LEU A 116 12.65 1.25 -4.97
N ASN A 117 13.78 1.95 -5.00
CA ASN A 117 14.30 2.63 -3.82
C ASN A 117 13.50 3.92 -3.55
N LYS A 118 13.74 4.57 -2.39
CA LYS A 118 13.06 5.81 -1.98
C LYS A 118 13.12 6.91 -3.04
N LYS A 119 14.32 7.14 -3.61
CA LYS A 119 14.56 8.19 -4.60
C LYS A 119 13.71 7.97 -5.86
N ASN A 120 13.82 6.78 -6.45
CA ASN A 120 13.08 6.44 -7.66
C ASN A 120 11.56 6.43 -7.41
N TYR A 121 11.11 6.01 -6.22
CA TYR A 121 9.70 6.07 -5.85
C TYR A 121 9.17 7.51 -5.91
N PHE A 122 9.90 8.46 -5.32
CA PHE A 122 9.47 9.86 -5.30
C PHE A 122 9.55 10.53 -6.67
N GLU A 123 10.60 10.26 -7.45
CA GLU A 123 10.70 10.79 -8.81
C GLU A 123 9.52 10.37 -9.68
N ILE A 124 9.14 9.08 -9.62
CA ILE A 124 8.00 8.56 -10.39
C ILE A 124 6.67 9.07 -9.79
N GLU A 125 6.57 9.18 -8.47
CA GLU A 125 5.38 9.72 -7.81
C GLU A 125 5.12 11.18 -8.21
N GLU A 126 6.16 12.00 -8.35
CA GLU A 126 5.98 13.39 -8.80
C GLU A 126 5.48 13.46 -10.25
N ILE A 127 5.91 12.55 -11.12
CA ILE A 127 5.35 12.43 -12.48
C ILE A 127 3.87 12.04 -12.39
N PHE A 128 3.55 11.04 -11.56
CA PHE A 128 2.18 10.58 -11.35
C PHE A 128 1.27 11.71 -10.82
N LYS A 129 1.73 12.50 -9.85
CA LYS A 129 1.01 13.65 -9.31
C LYS A 129 0.72 14.71 -10.36
N LYS A 130 1.68 15.01 -11.23
CA LYS A 130 1.47 15.96 -12.34
C LYS A 130 0.39 15.48 -13.31
N ILE A 131 0.37 14.18 -13.61
CA ILE A 131 -0.70 13.59 -14.44
C ILE A 131 -2.05 13.74 -13.74
N ALA A 132 -2.12 13.42 -12.45
CA ALA A 132 -3.35 13.57 -11.66
C ALA A 132 -3.84 15.03 -11.65
N GLU A 133 -2.94 15.99 -11.48
CA GLU A 133 -3.24 17.42 -11.52
C GLU A 133 -3.80 17.87 -12.88
N ILE A 134 -3.14 17.48 -13.98
CA ILE A 134 -3.60 17.77 -15.36
C ILE A 134 -5.01 17.23 -15.60
N LEU A 135 -5.27 16.01 -15.12
CA LEU A 135 -6.57 15.34 -15.23
C LEU A 135 -7.59 15.82 -14.20
N LYS A 136 -7.22 16.74 -13.31
CA LYS A 136 -8.03 17.24 -12.18
C LYS A 136 -8.56 16.10 -11.30
N MET A 137 -7.72 15.09 -11.07
CA MET A 137 -7.98 13.94 -10.23
C MET A 137 -7.05 13.95 -9.01
N SER A 138 -7.49 13.33 -7.92
CA SER A 138 -6.57 12.93 -6.85
C SER A 138 -5.71 11.74 -7.29
N CYS A 139 -4.59 11.51 -6.59
CA CYS A 139 -3.75 10.35 -6.87
C CYS A 139 -4.51 9.04 -6.66
N ALA A 140 -5.39 9.00 -5.65
CA ALA A 140 -6.23 7.83 -5.38
C ALA A 140 -7.23 7.54 -6.50
N GLU A 141 -7.81 8.57 -7.12
CA GLU A 141 -8.71 8.40 -8.27
C GLU A 141 -7.95 7.94 -9.50
N LEU A 142 -6.84 8.61 -9.83
CA LEU A 142 -6.01 8.23 -10.98
C LEU A 142 -5.52 6.77 -10.87
N ASP A 143 -5.12 6.34 -9.67
CA ASP A 143 -4.71 4.95 -9.41
C ASP A 143 -5.80 3.96 -9.82
N LEU A 144 -7.05 4.18 -9.40
CA LEU A 144 -8.17 3.31 -9.76
C LEU A 144 -8.43 3.28 -11.27
N TYR A 145 -8.37 4.44 -11.93
CA TYR A 145 -8.52 4.52 -13.40
C TYR A 145 -7.42 3.77 -14.13
N MET A 146 -6.16 3.98 -13.75
CA MET A 146 -5.01 3.32 -14.35
C MET A 146 -5.05 1.80 -14.11
N TRP A 147 -5.50 1.36 -12.93
CA TRP A 147 -5.70 -0.06 -12.63
C TRP A 147 -6.76 -0.69 -13.54
N TYR A 148 -7.89 0.00 -13.72
CA TYR A 148 -8.96 -0.44 -14.62
C TYR A 148 -8.48 -0.53 -16.06
N MET A 149 -7.75 0.47 -16.56
CA MET A 149 -7.17 0.45 -17.91
C MET A 149 -6.24 -0.75 -18.12
N LYS A 150 -5.50 -1.16 -17.09
CA LYS A 150 -4.51 -2.24 -17.20
C LYS A 150 -5.10 -3.64 -17.02
N THR A 151 -6.17 -3.78 -16.24
CA THR A 151 -6.66 -5.11 -15.81
C THR A 151 -8.12 -5.38 -16.18
N GLY A 152 -8.89 -4.36 -16.55
CA GLY A 152 -10.34 -4.44 -16.76
C GLY A 152 -11.16 -4.51 -15.47
N GLU A 153 -10.53 -4.49 -14.29
CA GLU A 153 -11.18 -4.56 -12.99
C GLU A 153 -10.80 -3.37 -12.12
N VAL A 154 -11.73 -2.92 -11.27
CA VAL A 154 -11.44 -1.95 -10.20
C VAL A 154 -11.35 -2.71 -8.89
N LEU A 155 -10.14 -2.84 -8.36
CA LEU A 155 -9.91 -3.38 -7.01
C LEU A 155 -9.75 -2.24 -5.99
N LYS A 156 -9.57 -2.63 -4.72
CA LYS A 156 -9.35 -1.72 -3.59
C LYS A 156 -7.94 -1.84 -3.03
#